data_AF-A0A7Y1CNC4-F1
#
_entry.id   AF-A0A7Y1CNC4-F1
#
_cell.length_a   1.000
_cell.length_b   1.000
_cell.length_c   1.000
_cell.angle_alpha   90.00
_cell.angle_beta   90.00
_cell.angle_gamma   90.00
#
_symmetry.space_group_name_H-M   'P 1'
#
loop_
_entity.id
_entity.type
_entity.pdbx_description
1 polymer ?
#
loop_
_entity_poly.entity_id
_entity_poly.type
_entity_poly.pdbx_seq_one_letter_code
_entity_poly.pdbx_strand_id
1 'polypeptide(L)'
;GKGWQFLTDRIIEVVSEHQSHLVFLLWGAHAQSKQKLIDATKHLVLTSVHPSPLSAYRGFLGCGHFSRTNKYLEQNGETPIEWRLPPL
;
A
#
# COMPACT_ATOMS: atom_id res chain seq x y z
N GLY A 1 20.58 -4.33 6.16
CA GLY A 1 20.44 -2.95 6.67
C GLY A 1 20.64 -2.99 8.16
N LYS A 2 21.44 -2.09 8.74
CA LYS A 2 21.72 -2.08 10.17
C LYS A 2 20.68 -1.18 10.87
N GLY A 3 19.60 -1.77 11.41
CA GLY A 3 18.72 -1.14 12.40
C GLY A 3 17.38 -0.56 11.91
N TRP A 4 17.36 0.17 10.80
CA TRP A 4 16.14 0.90 10.35
C TRP A 4 14.91 0.02 10.13
N GLN A 5 15.12 -1.26 9.77
CA GLN A 5 14.03 -2.20 9.54
C GLN A 5 13.15 -2.38 10.79
N PHE A 6 13.74 -2.40 11.99
CA PHE A 6 12.98 -2.57 13.23
C PHE A 6 12.04 -1.38 13.47
N LEU A 7 12.54 -0.17 13.25
CA LEU A 7 11.75 1.04 13.40
C LEU A 7 10.61 1.09 12.38
N THR A 8 10.90 0.85 11.10
CA THR A 8 9.87 0.90 10.05
C THR A 8 8.83 -0.21 10.21
N ASP A 9 9.25 -1.40 10.64
CA ASP A 9 8.32 -2.51 10.90
C ASP A 9 7.38 -2.14 12.06
N ARG A 10 7.94 -1.56 13.14
CA ARG A 10 7.12 -1.10 14.26
C ARG A 10 6.14 0.01 13.87
N ILE A 11 6.53 0.92 12.97
CA ILE A 11 5.63 1.95 12.45
C ILE A 11 4.44 1.31 11.72
N ILE A 12 4.68 0.31 10.86
CA ILE A 12 3.62 -0.40 10.14
C ILE A 12 2.66 -1.07 11.11
N GLU A 13 3.19 -1.78 12.12
CA GLU A 13 2.38 -2.44 13.14
C GLU A 13 1.50 -1.45 13.91
N VAL A 14 2.08 -0.36 14.42
CA VAL A 14 1.36 0.66 15.22
C VAL A 14 0.28 1.32 14.38
N VAL A 15 0.58 1.68 13.13
CA VAL A 15 -0.40 2.27 12.22
C VAL A 15 -1.51 1.27 11.90
N SER A 16 -1.17 0.00 11.67
CA SER A 16 -2.16 -1.06 11.48
C SER A 16 -2.98 -1.35 12.73
N GLU A 17 -2.47 -1.11 13.93
CA GLU A 17 -3.18 -1.36 15.19
C GLU A 17 -4.18 -0.24 15.50
N HIS A 18 -3.77 1.02 15.35
CA HIS A 18 -4.52 2.16 15.87
C HIS A 18 -5.41 2.88 14.85
N GLN A 19 -5.20 2.66 13.55
CA GLN A 19 -6.04 3.25 12.51
C GLN A 19 -7.05 2.24 11.97
N SER A 20 -8.06 2.73 11.28
CA SER A 20 -9.06 1.90 10.58
C SER A 20 -9.03 2.23 9.10
N HIS A 21 -9.47 1.29 8.25
CA HIS A 21 -9.72 1.53 6.82
C HIS A 21 -8.52 2.09 6.02
N LEU A 22 -7.30 1.80 6.46
CA LEU A 22 -6.10 2.09 5.67
C LEU A 22 -5.99 1.21 4.43
N VAL A 23 -5.27 1.74 3.44
CA VAL A 23 -4.86 1.00 2.24
C VAL A 23 -3.34 0.88 2.19
N PHE A 24 -2.84 -0.35 2.14
CA PHE A 24 -1.42 -0.67 2.01
C PHE A 24 -1.09 -1.13 0.59
N LEU A 25 -0.28 -0.34 -0.12
CA LEU A 25 0.21 -0.67 -1.46
C LEU A 25 1.58 -1.34 -1.38
N LEU A 26 1.61 -2.67 -1.48
CA LEU A 26 2.83 -3.47 -1.33
C LEU A 26 3.38 -3.89 -2.70
N TRP A 27 4.26 -3.07 -3.27
CA TRP A 27 4.85 -3.31 -4.59
C TRP A 27 6.25 -3.94 -4.51
N GLY A 28 6.37 -5.16 -5.02
CA GLY A 28 7.60 -5.96 -4.97
C GLY A 28 7.74 -6.82 -3.72
N ALA A 29 8.57 -7.87 -3.82
CA ALA A 29 8.69 -8.91 -2.81
C ALA A 29 9.08 -8.38 -1.42
N HIS A 30 9.95 -7.37 -1.36
CA HIS A 30 10.35 -6.77 -0.08
C HIS A 30 9.16 -6.12 0.65
N ALA A 31 8.35 -5.32 -0.05
CA ALA A 31 7.15 -4.70 0.52
C ALA A 31 6.10 -5.77 0.88
N GLN A 32 5.89 -6.75 0.01
CA GLN A 32 4.95 -7.87 0.26
C GLN A 32 5.33 -8.66 1.52
N SER A 33 6.63 -8.80 1.83
CA SER A 33 7.06 -9.47 3.07
C SER A 33 6.57 -8.79 4.36
N LYS A 34 6.14 -7.51 4.27
CA LYS A 34 5.57 -6.74 5.38
C LYS A 34 4.07 -6.97 5.58
N GLN A 35 3.41 -7.71 4.69
CA GLN A 35 1.97 -8.01 4.81
C GLN A 35 1.62 -8.68 6.15
N LYS A 36 2.54 -9.46 6.72
CA LYS A 36 2.37 -10.10 8.05
C LYS A 36 2.25 -9.12 9.22
N LEU A 37 2.61 -7.86 9.01
CA LEU A 37 2.55 -6.79 10.03
C LEU A 37 1.23 -6.00 9.95
N ILE A 38 0.33 -6.37 9.03
CA ILE A 38 -0.89 -5.64 8.72
C ILE A 38 -2.09 -6.55 8.99
N ASP A 39 -3.05 -6.03 9.74
CA ASP A 39 -4.36 -6.66 9.92
C ASP A 39 -5.22 -6.48 8.66
N ALA A 40 -5.19 -7.47 7.78
CA ALA A 40 -5.96 -7.46 6.54
C ALA A 40 -7.47 -7.66 6.74
N THR A 41 -7.94 -7.90 7.96
CA THR A 41 -9.39 -7.90 8.27
C THR A 41 -9.93 -6.49 8.45
N LYS A 42 -9.05 -5.55 8.86
CA LYS A 42 -9.37 -4.14 9.07
C LYS A 42 -8.96 -3.23 7.90
N HIS A 43 -7.95 -3.65 7.14
CA HIS A 43 -7.32 -2.84 6.10
C HIS A 43 -7.36 -3.50 4.72
N LEU A 44 -7.31 -2.68 3.68
CA LEU A 44 -7.08 -3.17 2.33
C LEU A 44 -5.58 -3.32 2.05
N VAL A 45 -5.16 -4.52 1.65
CA VAL A 45 -3.79 -4.77 1.18
C VAL A 45 -3.82 -5.05 -0.32
N LEU A 46 -3.09 -4.25 -1.10
CA LEU A 46 -2.97 -4.41 -2.55
C LEU A 46 -1.52 -4.73 -2.93
N THR A 47 -1.30 -5.88 -3.53
CA THR A 47 0.04 -6.37 -3.93
C THR A 47 0.23 -6.39 -5.43
N SER A 48 1.40 -5.96 -5.90
CA SER A 48 1.82 -6.17 -7.30
C SER A 48 3.35 -6.29 -7.38
N VAL A 49 3.88 -6.62 -8.56
CA VAL A 49 5.31 -6.49 -8.85
C VAL A 49 5.76 -5.02 -8.71
N HIS A 50 7.07 -4.82 -8.56
CA HIS A 50 7.62 -3.47 -8.38
C HIS A 50 7.46 -2.62 -9.67
N PRO A 51 7.21 -1.30 -9.58
CA PRO A 51 7.09 -0.39 -10.73
C PRO A 51 8.38 -0.18 -11.54
N SER A 52 9.51 -0.74 -11.10
CA SER A 52 10.78 -0.65 -11.83
C SER A 52 10.61 -1.15 -13.27
N PRO A 53 11.25 -0.53 -14.28
CA PRO A 53 11.17 -0.96 -15.67
C PRO A 53 11.45 -2.45 -15.89
N LEU A 54 12.29 -3.05 -15.04
CA LEU A 54 12.65 -4.48 -15.10
C LEU A 54 11.48 -5.43 -14.82
N SER A 55 10.45 -4.98 -14.11
CA SER A 55 9.33 -5.80 -13.66
C SER A 55 7.94 -5.22 -13.96
N ALA A 56 7.83 -3.93 -14.32
CA ALA A 56 6.55 -3.23 -14.40
C ALA A 56 5.54 -3.90 -15.34
N TYR A 57 6.00 -4.36 -16.50
CA TYR A 57 5.18 -5.04 -17.51
C TYR A 57 4.64 -6.41 -17.05
N ARG A 58 5.19 -6.98 -15.97
CA ARG A 58 4.80 -8.30 -15.45
C ARG A 58 3.62 -8.24 -14.47
N GLY A 59 2.98 -7.08 -14.32
CA GLY A 59 1.75 -6.96 -13.53
C GLY A 59 1.55 -5.65 -12.76
N PHE A 60 2.49 -4.70 -12.81
CA PHE A 60 2.30 -3.38 -12.22
C PHE A 60 1.45 -2.50 -13.14
N LEU A 61 1.80 -2.45 -14.43
CA LEU A 61 1.00 -1.73 -15.43
C LEU A 61 -0.38 -2.38 -15.54
N GLY A 62 -1.42 -1.58 -15.39
CA GLY A 62 -2.81 -2.06 -15.41
C GLY A 62 -3.32 -2.70 -14.11
N CYS A 63 -2.54 -2.72 -13.01
CA CYS A 63 -2.99 -3.31 -11.74
C CYS A 63 -4.21 -2.62 -11.11
N GLY A 64 -4.50 -1.38 -11.53
CA GLY A 64 -5.67 -0.61 -11.06
C GLY A 64 -5.62 -0.24 -9.58
N HIS A 65 -4.43 -0.22 -8.95
CA HIS A 65 -4.33 -0.01 -7.50
C HIS A 65 -4.86 1.36 -7.06
N PHE A 66 -4.62 2.43 -7.82
CA PHE A 66 -5.08 3.78 -7.47
C PHE A 66 -6.62 3.89 -7.42
N SER A 67 -7.32 3.36 -8.44
CA SER A 67 -8.78 3.37 -8.47
C SER A 67 -9.37 2.43 -7.41
N ARG A 68 -8.76 1.26 -7.19
CA ARG A 68 -9.17 0.33 -6.10
C ARG A 68 -8.98 0.94 -4.72
N THR A 69 -7.92 1.73 -4.53
CA THR A 69 -7.67 2.49 -3.29
C THR A 69 -8.82 3.45 -3.04
N ASN A 70 -9.13 4.32 -4.00
CA ASN A 70 -10.22 5.30 -3.85
C ASN A 70 -11.57 4.63 -3.65
N LYS A 71 -11.86 3.55 -4.39
CA LYS A 71 -13.12 2.78 -4.19
C LYS A 71 -13.25 2.26 -2.77
N TYR A 72 -12.17 1.74 -2.18
CA TYR A 72 -12.20 1.25 -0.81
C TYR A 72 -12.34 2.38 0.21
N LEU A 73 -11.66 3.52 -0.01
CA LEU A 73 -11.82 4.70 0.84
C LEU A 73 -13.28 5.17 0.83
N GLU A 74 -13.86 5.37 -0.36
CA GLU A 74 -15.27 5.77 -0.51
C GLU A 74 -16.24 4.80 0.16
N GLN A 75 -16.00 3.48 0.03
CA GLN A 75 -16.83 2.45 0.66
C GLN A 75 -16.80 2.50 2.20
N ASN A 76 -15.74 3.04 2.79
CA ASN A 76 -15.61 3.21 4.23
C ASN A 76 -15.87 4.66 4.68
N GLY A 77 -16.43 5.51 3.81
CA GLY A 77 -16.75 6.90 4.12
C GLY A 77 -15.54 7.84 4.16
N GLU A 78 -14.38 7.39 3.68
CA GLU A 78 -13.16 8.18 3.62
C GLU A 78 -13.08 9.00 2.32
N THR A 79 -12.36 10.13 2.38
CA THR A 79 -12.17 10.98 1.20
C THR A 79 -11.22 10.30 0.20
N PRO A 80 -11.59 10.15 -1.09
CA PRO A 80 -10.71 9.58 -2.10
C PRO A 80 -9.49 10.48 -2.34
N ILE A 81 -8.38 9.87 -2.74
CA ILE A 81 -7.12 10.58 -3.01
C ILE A 81 -7.17 11.20 -4.41
N GLU A 82 -6.84 12.49 -4.51
CA GLU A 82 -6.53 13.13 -5.80
C GLU A 82 -5.09 12.75 -6.19
N TRP A 83 -4.98 11.83 -7.15
CA TRP A 83 -3.70 11.28 -7.58
C TRP A 83 -2.98 12.14 -8.62
N ARG A 84 -3.67 13.09 -9.26
CA ARG A 84 -3.03 14.00 -10.21
C ARG A 84 -2.13 14.96 -9.46
N LEU A 85 -0.88 15.04 -9.89
CA LEU A 85 0.06 16.02 -9.38
C LEU A 85 -0.31 17.42 -9.89
N PRO A 86 -0.05 18.48 -9.11
CA PRO A 86 -0.22 19.84 -9.59
C PRO A 86 0.65 20.09 -10.84
N PRO A 87 0.24 21.01 -11.72
CA PRO A 87 1.10 21.44 -12.82
C PRO A 87 2.39 22.08 -12.27
N LEU A 88 3.46 22.00 -13.06
CA LEU A 88 4.76 22.62 -12.76
C LEU A 88 4.68 24.15 -12.82
#